data_AF-A0A353H8Y1-F1
#
_entry.id   AF-A0A353H8Y1-F1
#
_cell.length_a   1.000
_cell.length_b   1.000
_cell.length_c   1.000
_cell.angle_alpha   90.00
_cell.angle_beta   90.00
_cell.angle_gamma   90.00
#
_symmetry.space_group_name_H-M   'P 1'
#
loop_
_entity.id
_entity.type
_entity.pdbx_description
1 polymer ?
#
loop_
_entity_poly.entity_id
_entity_poly.type
_entity_poly.pdbx_seq_one_letter_code
_entity_poly.pdbx_strand_id
1 'polypeptide(L)'
;MIHIKDHRQNELFDPWRFLSPKRRELLDQSWAGLFKKELLFELPVGEVAPFFGDDFGRPTKELHTALGALVLQQAHDLTDEETVNQLAFNIQWHYALNITEESDSAKYICPKTLWNMRSIVVDNGLDAIIFDHTTDKLAKVFKVNTDNQRIDSVHIKSNMRRLGRIG
;
A
#
# COMPACT_ATOMS: atom_id res chain seq x y z
N MET A 1 11.50 16.60 -6.22
CA MET A 1 11.05 16.77 -4.82
C MET A 1 10.24 15.57 -4.38
N ILE A 2 10.70 14.88 -3.35
CA ILE A 2 10.08 13.69 -2.81
C ILE A 2 8.98 14.06 -1.81
N HIS A 3 7.83 13.40 -1.92
CA HIS A 3 6.70 13.60 -1.00
C HIS A 3 6.41 12.33 -0.19
N ILE A 4 6.68 12.39 1.11
CA ILE A 4 6.43 11.32 2.07
C ILE A 4 5.70 11.94 3.26
N LYS A 5 4.49 11.46 3.56
CA LYS A 5 3.76 11.88 4.76
C LYS A 5 4.17 11.02 5.96
N ASP A 6 4.46 11.65 7.10
CA ASP A 6 4.57 10.90 8.36
C ASP A 6 3.17 10.56 8.86
N HIS A 7 2.72 9.34 8.58
CA HIS A 7 1.42 8.87 9.03
C HIS A 7 1.38 8.54 10.54
N ARG A 8 2.52 8.58 11.26
CA ARG A 8 2.60 8.34 12.72
C ARG A 8 2.24 9.60 13.50
N GLN A 9 2.32 10.76 12.85
CA GLN A 9 1.90 12.02 13.43
C GLN A 9 0.37 12.03 13.60
N ASN A 10 -0.07 12.28 14.83
CA ASN A 10 -1.50 12.43 15.12
C ASN A 10 -2.03 13.71 14.47
N GLU A 11 -3.16 13.59 13.79
CA GLU A 11 -3.91 14.73 13.27
C GLU A 11 -4.57 15.48 14.44
N LEU A 12 -4.57 16.82 14.39
CA LEU A 12 -5.21 17.66 15.42
C LEU A 12 -6.74 17.44 15.47
N PHE A 13 -7.34 17.12 14.33
CA PHE A 13 -8.76 16.81 14.17
C PHE A 13 -8.91 15.46 13.50
N ASP A 14 -9.92 14.67 13.88
CA ASP A 14 -10.21 13.42 13.16
C ASP A 14 -10.67 13.73 11.72
N PRO A 15 -9.86 13.39 10.70
CA PRO A 15 -10.21 13.66 9.30
C PRO A 15 -11.42 12.85 8.84
N TRP A 16 -11.81 11.81 9.58
CA TRP A 16 -12.91 10.92 9.25
C TRP A 16 -14.18 11.19 10.06
N ARG A 17 -14.24 12.30 10.80
CA ARG A 17 -15.39 12.69 11.65
C ARG A 17 -16.74 12.79 10.92
N PHE A 18 -16.71 12.90 9.59
CA PHE A 18 -17.91 12.93 8.75
C PHE A 18 -18.60 11.56 8.67
N LEU A 19 -17.93 10.47 9.07
CA LEU A 19 -18.50 9.14 9.15
C LEU A 19 -19.29 8.98 10.45
N SER A 20 -20.50 8.43 10.35
CA SER A 20 -21.26 8.02 11.53
C SER A 20 -20.51 6.92 12.29
N PRO A 21 -20.69 6.80 13.62
CA PRO A 21 -19.97 5.81 14.44
C PRO A 21 -20.06 4.38 13.88
N LYS A 22 -21.25 3.96 13.41
CA LYS A 22 -21.46 2.65 12.80
C LYS A 22 -20.66 2.45 11.50
N ARG A 23 -20.61 3.45 10.63
CA ARG A 23 -19.83 3.36 9.38
C ARG A 23 -18.33 3.36 9.67
N ARG A 24 -17.92 4.11 10.69
CA ARG A 24 -16.53 4.14 11.14
C ARG A 24 -16.10 2.78 11.67
N GLU A 25 -16.89 2.18 12.55
CA GLU A 25 -16.62 0.85 13.09
C GLU A 25 -16.48 -0.22 11.98
N LEU A 26 -17.35 -0.17 10.97
CA LEU A 26 -17.24 -1.07 9.81
C LEU A 26 -15.92 -0.89 9.04
N LEU A 27 -15.42 0.34 8.89
CA LEU A 27 -14.11 0.58 8.26
C LEU A 27 -12.96 0.07 9.15
N ASP A 28 -13.03 0.35 10.45
CA ASP A 28 -12.00 -0.04 11.43
C ASP A 28 -11.84 -1.56 11.51
N GLN A 29 -12.95 -2.30 11.40
CA GLN A 29 -12.97 -3.77 11.42
C GLN A 29 -12.74 -4.41 10.04
N SER A 30 -12.66 -3.62 8.97
CA SER A 30 -12.45 -4.11 7.61
C SER A 30 -10.97 -4.32 7.27
N TRP A 31 -10.71 -4.90 6.08
CA TRP A 31 -9.38 -4.97 5.49
C TRP A 31 -8.68 -3.60 5.43
N ALA A 32 -9.44 -2.51 5.23
CA ALA A 32 -8.88 -1.16 5.15
C ALA A 32 -8.34 -0.68 6.50
N GLY A 33 -9.06 -0.97 7.59
CA GLY A 33 -8.60 -0.70 8.95
C GLY A 33 -7.34 -1.49 9.29
N LEU A 34 -7.31 -2.78 8.94
CA LEU A 34 -6.12 -3.63 9.09
C LEU A 34 -4.93 -3.06 8.31
N PHE A 35 -5.12 -2.71 7.03
CA PHE A 35 -4.07 -2.18 6.18
C PHE A 35 -3.50 -0.87 6.74
N LYS A 36 -4.38 0.09 7.07
CA LYS A 36 -3.99 1.38 7.64
C LYS A 36 -3.17 1.22 8.92
N LYS A 37 -3.63 0.35 9.82
CA LYS A 37 -3.06 0.20 11.15
C LYS A 37 -1.76 -0.60 11.14
N GLU A 38 -1.73 -1.69 10.38
CA GLU A 38 -0.65 -2.68 10.49
C GLU A 38 0.33 -2.63 9.31
N LEU A 39 -0.10 -2.27 8.10
CA LEU A 39 0.71 -2.45 6.88
C LEU A 39 1.22 -1.16 6.26
N LEU A 40 0.45 -0.07 6.30
CA LEU A 40 0.81 1.19 5.63
C LEU A 40 2.22 1.66 6.04
N PHE A 41 2.57 1.51 7.32
CA PHE A 41 3.84 1.92 7.89
C PHE A 41 5.02 0.98 7.63
N GLU A 42 4.74 -0.24 7.19
CA GLU A 42 5.75 -1.26 6.90
C GLU A 42 6.25 -1.14 5.46
N LEU A 43 5.58 -0.31 4.64
CA LEU A 43 5.97 -0.05 3.27
C LEU A 43 7.34 0.67 3.22
N PRO A 44 8.33 0.18 2.46
CA PRO A 44 9.69 0.68 2.44
C PRO A 44 9.83 1.94 1.57
N VAL A 45 9.08 2.99 1.89
CA VAL A 45 9.12 4.26 1.13
C VAL A 45 10.51 4.90 1.09
N GLY A 46 11.32 4.68 2.14
CA GLY A 46 12.70 5.15 2.21
C GLY A 46 13.65 4.45 1.24
N GLU A 47 13.35 3.21 0.83
CA GLU A 47 14.12 2.48 -0.18
C GLU A 47 13.70 2.86 -1.61
N VAL A 48 12.47 3.35 -1.76
CA VAL A 48 11.91 3.82 -3.04
C VAL A 48 12.29 5.27 -3.34
N ALA A 49 12.43 6.10 -2.29
CA ALA A 49 12.77 7.51 -2.40
C ALA A 49 14.01 7.81 -3.29
N PRO A 50 15.15 7.09 -3.18
CA PRO A 50 16.36 7.38 -3.96
C PRO A 50 16.21 7.27 -5.49
N PHE A 51 15.14 6.63 -5.98
CA PHE A 51 14.85 6.53 -7.41
C PHE A 51 14.16 7.78 -7.99
N PHE A 52 13.89 8.78 -7.14
CA PHE A 52 13.33 10.07 -7.54
C PHE A 52 14.33 11.20 -7.31
N GLY A 53 14.31 12.18 -8.21
CA GLY A 53 15.14 13.38 -8.06
C GLY A 53 14.63 14.30 -6.95
N ASP A 54 15.52 14.72 -6.07
CA ASP A 54 15.19 15.61 -4.95
C ASP A 54 14.94 17.06 -5.38
N ASP A 55 15.69 17.55 -6.36
CA ASP A 55 15.87 19.01 -6.52
C ASP A 55 14.99 19.68 -7.58
N PHE A 56 14.61 19.00 -8.67
CA PHE A 56 13.93 19.65 -9.80
C PHE A 56 12.75 18.85 -10.34
N GLY A 57 11.63 19.56 -10.63
CA GLY A 57 10.44 19.00 -11.26
C GLY A 57 9.21 18.93 -10.34
N ARG A 58 8.14 18.30 -10.86
CA ARG A 58 6.89 18.09 -10.11
C ARG A 58 7.16 17.15 -8.93
N PRO A 59 6.61 17.43 -7.72
CA PRO A 59 6.69 16.50 -6.61
C PRO A 59 6.17 15.10 -6.98
N THR A 60 6.76 14.08 -6.38
CA THR A 60 6.23 12.72 -6.51
C THR A 60 4.80 12.66 -5.99
N LYS A 61 4.06 11.62 -6.40
CA LYS A 61 2.91 11.20 -5.60
C LYS A 61 3.40 10.79 -4.21
N GLU A 62 2.53 10.91 -3.23
CA GLU A 62 2.85 10.49 -1.86
C GLU A 62 3.24 9.00 -1.90
N LEU A 63 4.44 8.67 -1.41
CA LEU A 63 5.04 7.36 -1.67
C LEU A 63 4.32 6.22 -0.96
N HIS A 64 3.74 6.42 0.23
CA HIS A 64 2.94 5.37 0.88
C HIS A 64 1.67 5.09 0.08
N THR A 65 1.04 6.12 -0.48
CA THR A 65 -0.13 6.01 -1.34
C THR A 65 0.21 5.24 -2.61
N ALA A 66 1.34 5.55 -3.25
CA ALA A 66 1.77 4.89 -4.47
C ALA A 66 2.14 3.41 -4.25
N LEU A 67 2.92 3.11 -3.20
CA LEU A 67 3.27 1.72 -2.86
C LEU A 67 2.05 0.94 -2.35
N GLY A 68 1.24 1.57 -1.50
CA GLY A 68 0.01 0.95 -1.00
C GLY A 68 -0.97 0.65 -2.13
N ALA A 69 -1.08 1.53 -3.14
CA ALA A 69 -1.88 1.25 -4.33
C ALA A 69 -1.38 0.02 -5.11
N LEU A 70 -0.06 -0.17 -5.23
CA LEU A 70 0.50 -1.38 -5.85
C LEU A 70 0.19 -2.64 -5.03
N VAL A 71 0.33 -2.58 -3.71
CA VAL A 71 0.02 -3.72 -2.83
C VAL A 71 -1.47 -4.07 -2.93
N LEU A 72 -2.35 -3.08 -2.82
CA LEU A 72 -3.79 -3.27 -2.90
C LEU A 72 -4.23 -3.73 -4.28
N GLN A 73 -3.58 -3.26 -5.35
CA GLN A 73 -3.80 -3.75 -6.70
C GLN A 73 -3.56 -5.27 -6.80
N GLN A 74 -2.46 -5.77 -6.25
CA GLN A 74 -2.17 -7.21 -6.25
C GLN A 74 -3.11 -7.97 -5.33
N ALA A 75 -3.37 -7.45 -4.13
CA ALA A 75 -4.23 -8.10 -3.13
C ALA A 75 -5.69 -8.26 -3.62
N HIS A 76 -6.16 -7.34 -4.44
CA HIS A 76 -7.51 -7.35 -5.01
C HIS A 76 -7.57 -7.83 -6.47
N ASP A 77 -6.43 -8.25 -7.04
CA ASP A 77 -6.32 -8.73 -8.43
C ASP A 77 -6.89 -7.72 -9.45
N LEU A 78 -6.53 -6.43 -9.30
CA LEU A 78 -7.07 -5.32 -10.09
C LEU A 78 -6.19 -4.94 -11.29
N THR A 79 -6.81 -4.52 -12.38
CA THR A 79 -6.14 -3.87 -13.51
C THR A 79 -5.66 -2.47 -13.12
N ASP A 80 -4.80 -1.85 -13.93
CA ASP A 80 -4.32 -0.49 -13.68
C ASP A 80 -5.49 0.52 -13.68
N GLU A 81 -6.42 0.39 -14.62
CA GLU A 81 -7.61 1.25 -14.71
C GLU A 81 -8.54 1.07 -13.51
N GLU A 82 -8.76 -0.16 -13.05
CA GLU A 82 -9.54 -0.41 -11.84
C GLU A 82 -8.83 0.17 -10.62
N THR A 83 -7.52 0.00 -10.50
CA THR A 83 -6.73 0.53 -9.37
C THR A 83 -6.83 2.06 -9.30
N VAL A 84 -6.71 2.74 -10.45
CA VAL A 84 -6.88 4.18 -10.54
C VAL A 84 -8.29 4.61 -10.12
N ASN A 85 -9.32 3.89 -10.57
CA ASN A 85 -10.70 4.16 -10.16
C ASN A 85 -10.93 3.92 -8.66
N GLN A 86 -10.37 2.85 -8.08
CA GLN A 86 -10.45 2.58 -6.65
C GLN A 86 -9.79 3.70 -5.85
N LEU A 87 -8.59 4.12 -6.23
CA LEU A 87 -7.89 5.22 -5.57
C LEU A 87 -8.69 6.53 -5.68
N ALA A 88 -9.32 6.80 -6.83
CA ALA A 88 -10.10 8.02 -7.04
C ALA A 88 -11.36 8.10 -6.16
N PHE A 89 -12.09 7.00 -6.04
CA PHE A 89 -13.48 7.07 -5.54
C PHE A 89 -13.78 6.20 -4.31
N ASN A 90 -12.94 5.22 -3.99
CA ASN A 90 -13.25 4.28 -2.91
C ASN A 90 -12.77 4.79 -1.55
N ILE A 91 -13.73 5.09 -0.67
CA ILE A 91 -13.44 5.51 0.70
C ILE A 91 -12.66 4.47 1.52
N GLN A 92 -12.81 3.18 1.24
CA GLN A 92 -11.99 2.14 1.90
C GLN A 92 -10.52 2.26 1.51
N TRP A 93 -10.22 2.63 0.26
CA TRP A 93 -8.85 2.89 -0.19
C TRP A 93 -8.30 4.18 0.42
N HIS A 94 -9.09 5.26 0.44
CA HIS A 94 -8.69 6.50 1.12
C HIS A 94 -8.41 6.24 2.60
N TYR A 95 -9.23 5.38 3.23
CA TYR A 95 -9.05 5.00 4.63
C TYR A 95 -7.79 4.17 4.84
N ALA A 96 -7.60 3.11 4.05
CA ALA A 96 -6.45 2.21 4.10
C ALA A 96 -5.12 2.96 3.92
N LEU A 97 -5.08 3.87 2.96
CA LEU A 97 -3.89 4.67 2.61
C LEU A 97 -3.76 5.95 3.45
N ASN A 98 -4.68 6.15 4.41
CA ASN A 98 -4.74 7.33 5.27
C ASN A 98 -4.68 8.66 4.48
N ILE A 99 -5.40 8.71 3.36
CA ILE A 99 -5.54 9.89 2.50
C ILE A 99 -6.63 10.78 3.10
N THR A 100 -6.21 11.86 3.74
CA THR A 100 -7.08 12.77 4.48
C THR A 100 -7.45 14.03 3.68
N GLU A 101 -6.81 14.22 2.52
CA GLU A 101 -7.01 15.35 1.63
C GLU A 101 -7.91 14.95 0.46
N GLU A 102 -8.77 15.86 0.01
CA GLU A 102 -9.74 15.63 -1.07
C GLU A 102 -9.21 15.99 -2.47
N SER A 103 -7.96 16.42 -2.61
CA SER A 103 -7.43 16.88 -3.91
C SER A 103 -7.13 15.74 -4.89
N ASP A 104 -7.18 16.05 -6.18
CA ASP A 104 -6.73 15.16 -7.25
C ASP A 104 -5.26 14.73 -7.08
N SER A 105 -4.43 15.59 -6.48
CA SER A 105 -3.04 15.23 -6.17
C SER A 105 -2.95 14.05 -5.20
N ALA A 106 -3.86 13.97 -4.23
CA ALA A 106 -3.88 12.95 -3.21
C ALA A 106 -4.66 11.70 -3.63
N LYS A 107 -5.82 11.88 -4.28
CA LYS A 107 -6.77 10.78 -4.58
C LYS A 107 -6.68 10.21 -5.98
N TYR A 108 -5.90 10.80 -6.89
CA TYR A 108 -5.80 10.28 -8.25
C TYR A 108 -4.35 10.05 -8.68
N ILE A 109 -4.09 8.95 -9.39
CA ILE A 109 -2.85 8.72 -10.13
C ILE A 109 -3.23 8.26 -11.53
N CYS A 110 -2.47 8.63 -12.55
CA CYS A 110 -2.70 8.07 -13.88
C CYS A 110 -2.08 6.67 -13.98
N PRO A 111 -2.59 5.79 -14.89
CA PRO A 111 -2.04 4.45 -15.09
C PRO A 111 -0.54 4.43 -15.35
N LYS A 112 -0.03 5.42 -16.11
CA LYS A 112 1.41 5.53 -16.38
C LYS A 112 2.25 5.77 -15.12
N THR A 113 1.72 6.50 -14.14
CA THR A 113 2.41 6.71 -12.86
C THR A 113 2.45 5.41 -12.04
N LEU A 114 1.34 4.68 -12.01
CA LEU A 114 1.24 3.37 -11.35
C LEU A 114 2.22 2.37 -11.99
N TRP A 115 2.26 2.31 -13.32
CA TRP A 115 3.19 1.47 -14.08
C TRP A 115 4.65 1.84 -13.79
N ASN A 116 5.00 3.13 -13.84
CA ASN A 116 6.38 3.58 -13.55
C ASN A 116 6.80 3.21 -12.12
N MET A 117 5.91 3.38 -11.14
CA MET A 117 6.18 2.99 -9.75
C MET A 117 6.40 1.48 -9.65
N ARG A 118 5.59 0.68 -10.37
CA ARG A 118 5.78 -0.76 -10.43
C ARG A 118 7.14 -1.11 -11.01
N SER A 119 7.53 -0.54 -12.16
CA SER A 119 8.84 -0.79 -12.75
C SER A 119 9.97 -0.48 -11.77
N ILE A 120 9.92 0.66 -11.06
CA ILE A 120 10.91 0.99 -10.03
C ILE A 120 10.98 -0.10 -8.95
N VAL A 121 9.83 -0.55 -8.46
CA VAL A 121 9.76 -1.59 -7.41
C VAL A 121 10.35 -2.92 -7.90
N VAL A 122 10.06 -3.31 -9.14
CA VAL A 122 10.45 -4.61 -9.71
C VAL A 122 11.91 -4.65 -10.13
N ASP A 123 12.32 -3.65 -10.91
CA ASP A 123 13.64 -3.60 -11.50
C ASP A 123 14.74 -3.52 -10.42
N ASN A 124 14.35 -3.09 -9.22
CA ASN A 124 15.24 -2.97 -8.06
C ASN A 124 14.98 -4.01 -6.95
N GLY A 125 14.12 -5.01 -7.20
CA GLY A 125 13.85 -6.10 -6.26
C GLY A 125 13.17 -5.69 -4.95
N LEU A 126 12.55 -4.51 -4.92
CA LEU A 126 11.83 -3.99 -3.76
C LEU A 126 10.48 -4.68 -3.56
N ASP A 127 9.96 -5.36 -4.58
CA ASP A 127 8.76 -6.20 -4.50
C ASP A 127 8.94 -7.32 -3.45
N ALA A 128 10.12 -7.93 -3.39
CA ALA A 128 10.45 -8.93 -2.38
C ALA A 128 10.49 -8.33 -0.98
N ILE A 129 11.06 -7.14 -0.82
CA ILE A 129 11.16 -6.44 0.47
C ILE A 129 9.77 -6.05 0.98
N ILE A 130 8.92 -5.49 0.10
CA ILE A 130 7.52 -5.19 0.41
C ILE A 130 6.79 -6.47 0.84
N PHE A 131 6.96 -7.57 0.10
CA PHE A 131 6.31 -8.84 0.41
C PHE A 131 6.75 -9.40 1.77
N ASP A 132 8.06 -9.40 2.04
CA ASP A 132 8.62 -9.93 3.28
C ASP A 132 8.18 -9.07 4.48
N HIS A 133 8.30 -7.74 4.40
CA HIS A 133 7.85 -6.84 5.48
C HIS A 133 6.36 -7.00 5.79
N THR A 134 5.52 -7.01 4.76
CA THR A 134 4.06 -7.15 4.96
C THR A 134 3.71 -8.53 5.50
N THR A 135 4.32 -9.60 4.98
CA THR A 135 4.06 -10.97 5.43
C THR A 135 4.54 -11.22 6.85
N ASP A 136 5.74 -10.77 7.21
CA ASP A 136 6.28 -10.87 8.57
C ASP A 136 5.42 -10.11 9.57
N LYS A 137 4.94 -8.93 9.18
CA LYS A 137 4.01 -8.15 9.99
C LYS A 137 2.70 -8.90 10.21
N LEU A 138 2.08 -9.40 9.13
CA LEU A 138 0.82 -10.14 9.23
C LEU A 138 0.97 -11.43 10.06
N ALA A 139 2.08 -12.16 9.89
CA ALA A 139 2.37 -13.36 10.68
C ALA A 139 2.40 -13.04 12.19
N LYS A 140 3.04 -11.94 12.58
CA LYS A 140 3.07 -11.46 13.98
C LYS A 140 1.68 -11.04 14.46
N VAL A 141 0.95 -10.24 13.68
CA VAL A 141 -0.40 -9.75 14.02
C VAL A 141 -1.39 -10.89 14.22
N PHE A 142 -1.36 -11.89 13.33
CA PHE A 142 -2.23 -13.06 13.38
C PHE A 142 -1.67 -14.22 14.22
N LYS A 143 -0.50 -14.04 14.84
CA LYS A 143 0.19 -15.07 15.66
C LYS A 143 0.36 -16.40 14.92
N VAL A 144 0.69 -16.32 13.63
CA VAL A 144 0.95 -17.48 12.78
C VAL A 144 2.34 -18.02 13.11
N ASN A 145 2.43 -19.31 13.46
CA ASN A 145 3.72 -19.99 13.64
C ASN A 145 4.29 -20.36 12.26
N THR A 146 5.41 -19.73 11.90
CA THR A 146 6.13 -19.96 10.64
C THR A 146 7.25 -21.00 10.75
N ASP A 147 7.54 -21.55 11.93
CA ASP A 147 8.66 -22.48 12.16
C ASP A 147 8.37 -23.86 11.55
N ASN A 148 7.10 -24.26 11.51
CA ASN A 148 6.66 -25.55 10.97
C ASN A 148 5.76 -25.34 9.74
N GLN A 149 6.35 -24.95 8.60
CA GLN A 149 5.62 -24.86 7.34
C GLN A 149 5.53 -26.24 6.67
N ARG A 150 4.30 -26.70 6.42
CA ARG A 150 4.06 -27.88 5.57
C ARG A 150 4.33 -27.47 4.12
N ILE A 151 5.52 -27.81 3.62
CA ILE A 151 5.84 -27.68 2.21
C ILE A 151 5.19 -28.88 1.50
N ASP A 152 4.19 -28.64 0.66
CA ASP A 152 3.72 -29.68 -0.27
C ASP A 152 4.90 -30.04 -1.19
N SER A 153 5.23 -31.32 -1.26
CA SER A 153 6.55 -31.91 -1.54
C SER A 153 7.06 -31.75 -2.98
N VAL A 154 6.66 -30.71 -3.70
CA VAL A 154 7.16 -30.37 -5.05
C VAL A 154 7.48 -28.87 -5.19
N HIS A 155 7.23 -28.05 -4.17
CA HIS A 155 7.44 -26.61 -4.23
C HIS A 155 8.61 -26.15 -3.35
N ILE A 156 9.73 -25.76 -3.98
CA ILE A 156 10.91 -25.19 -3.30
C ILE A 156 10.63 -23.77 -2.76
N LYS A 157 9.56 -23.11 -3.21
CA LYS A 157 9.12 -21.77 -2.77
C LYS A 157 7.62 -21.77 -2.50
N SER A 158 7.20 -21.06 -1.45
CA SER A 158 5.78 -20.84 -1.13
C SER A 158 5.04 -20.19 -2.32
N ASN A 159 3.85 -20.72 -2.66
CA ASN A 159 2.99 -20.15 -3.71
C ASN A 159 2.43 -18.76 -3.34
N MET A 160 2.60 -18.31 -2.09
CA MET A 160 2.23 -16.96 -1.65
C MET A 160 3.03 -15.86 -2.39
N ARG A 161 4.21 -16.17 -2.91
CA ARG A 161 5.13 -15.21 -3.56
C ARG A 161 4.73 -14.85 -5.00
N ARG A 162 3.78 -15.54 -5.64
CA ARG A 162 3.38 -15.20 -7.02
C ARG A 162 2.54 -13.92 -7.04
N LEU A 163 3.21 -12.77 -6.96
CA LEU A 163 2.67 -11.47 -7.35
C LEU A 163 2.55 -11.45 -8.89
N GLY A 164 1.53 -12.11 -9.41
CA GLY A 164 1.43 -12.47 -10.82
C GLY A 164 1.35 -11.29 -11.80
N ARG A 165 1.05 -10.08 -11.33
CA ARG A 165 0.92 -8.88 -12.17
C ARG A 165 2.10 -7.91 -12.01
N ILE A 166 3.22 -8.39 -11.51
CA ILE A 166 4.47 -7.63 -11.35
C ILE A 166 5.42 -7.81 -12.55
N GLY A 167 5.02 -8.58 -13.58
CA GLY A 167 5.71 -8.69 -14.87
C GLY A 167 5.11 -7.81 -15.97
#